data_AF-M6UUU2-F1
#
_entry.id   AF-M6UUU2-F1
#
_cell.length_a   1.000
_cell.length_b   1.000
_cell.length_c   1.000
_cell.angle_alpha   90.00
_cell.angle_beta   90.00
_cell.angle_gamma   90.00
#
_symmetry.space_group_name_H-M   'P 1'
#
loop_
_entity.id
_entity.type
_entity.pdbx_description
1 polymer ?
#
loop_
_entity_poly.entity_id
_entity_poly.type
_entity_poly.pdbx_seq_one_letter_code
_entity_poly.pdbx_strand_id
1 'polypeptide(L)'
;MRAFKNFLSIALFCPIVFFASEIVYLEFIKNSGQELILPVSGYDPRDLLSGHYLRYNIEYQSYSLCQAADGTKQQLRLSSKDEAHCVCYSHPGKIEEGNGTFAENCNEEKLQDRKNCKLYLRGTCQYGRFRIGNERFYVNETKALEYEKRLREEKVHIRLKVDSGGKAITDSLIWEDGSSL
;
A
#
# COMPACT_ATOMS: atom_id res chain seq x y z
N MET A 1 33.03 34.03 -8.05
CA MET A 1 31.80 34.63 -7.47
C MET A 1 30.51 34.23 -8.20
N ARG A 2 30.43 34.32 -9.55
CA ARG A 2 29.22 33.89 -10.30
C ARG A 2 28.85 32.40 -10.11
N ALA A 3 29.82 31.50 -10.17
CA ALA A 3 29.59 30.06 -9.98
C ALA A 3 29.04 29.74 -8.57
N PHE A 4 29.57 30.41 -7.54
CA PHE A 4 29.12 30.22 -6.14
C PHE A 4 27.69 30.75 -5.93
N LYS A 5 27.34 31.88 -6.56
CA LYS A 5 25.98 32.43 -6.54
C LYS A 5 24.98 31.50 -7.25
N ASN A 6 25.36 30.92 -8.40
CA ASN A 6 24.51 29.98 -9.11
C ASN A 6 24.32 28.67 -8.32
N PHE A 7 25.38 28.18 -7.68
CA PHE A 7 25.32 26.99 -6.83
C PHE A 7 24.41 27.19 -5.61
N LEU A 8 24.48 28.37 -4.97
CA LEU A 8 23.61 28.72 -3.86
C LEU A 8 22.12 28.73 -4.27
N SER A 9 21.81 29.32 -5.43
CA SER A 9 20.44 29.31 -5.95
C SER A 9 19.95 27.88 -6.23
N ILE A 10 20.77 27.05 -6.86
CA ILE A 10 20.40 25.64 -7.13
C ILE A 10 20.19 24.87 -5.82
N ALA A 11 21.06 25.05 -4.84
CA ALA A 11 20.94 24.39 -3.53
C ALA A 11 19.65 24.78 -2.79
N LEU A 12 19.19 26.02 -2.97
CA LEU A 12 17.92 26.49 -2.39
C LEU A 12 16.70 25.97 -3.15
N PHE A 13 16.72 26.00 -4.48
CA PHE A 13 15.56 25.64 -5.30
C PHE A 13 15.39 24.13 -5.48
N CYS A 14 16.47 23.35 -5.49
CA CYS A 14 16.42 21.90 -5.65
C CYS A 14 15.46 21.21 -4.66
N PRO A 15 15.52 21.44 -3.33
CA PRO A 15 14.59 20.81 -2.41
C PRO A 15 13.14 21.28 -2.62
N ILE A 16 12.92 22.56 -2.96
CA ILE A 16 11.57 23.10 -3.21
C ILE A 16 10.94 22.43 -4.42
N VAL A 17 11.69 22.29 -5.52
CA VAL A 17 11.22 21.62 -6.75
C VAL A 17 10.96 20.14 -6.47
N PHE A 18 11.82 19.48 -5.71
CA PHE A 18 11.62 18.08 -5.31
C PHE A 18 10.31 17.89 -4.53
N PHE A 19 10.09 18.67 -3.46
CA PHE A 19 8.86 18.57 -2.68
C PHE A 19 7.62 18.98 -3.48
N ALA A 20 7.71 19.99 -4.35
CA ALA A 20 6.62 20.36 -5.24
C ALA A 20 6.25 19.21 -6.19
N SER A 21 7.26 18.51 -6.75
CA SER A 21 7.06 17.32 -7.58
C SER A 21 6.36 16.19 -6.82
N GLU A 22 6.79 15.91 -5.58
CA GLU A 22 6.15 14.89 -4.74
C GLU A 22 4.69 15.21 -4.43
N ILE A 23 4.38 16.47 -4.10
CA ILE A 23 2.99 16.91 -3.86
C ILE A 23 2.13 16.72 -5.10
N VAL A 24 2.62 17.14 -6.27
CA VAL A 24 1.90 16.99 -7.54
C VAL A 24 1.68 15.51 -7.86
N TYR A 25 2.69 14.67 -7.65
CA TYR A 25 2.59 13.24 -7.88
C TYR A 25 1.56 12.56 -6.94
N LEU A 26 1.59 12.88 -5.64
CA LEU A 26 0.63 12.35 -4.67
C LEU A 26 -0.81 12.78 -4.98
N GLU A 27 -1.01 14.05 -5.31
CA GLU A 27 -2.33 14.57 -5.68
C GLU A 27 -2.83 13.95 -6.99
N PHE A 28 -1.94 13.73 -7.96
CA PHE A 28 -2.29 13.05 -9.20
C PHE A 28 -2.75 11.61 -8.95
N ILE A 29 -2.05 10.84 -8.11
CA ILE A 29 -2.47 9.46 -7.78
C ILE A 29 -3.80 9.48 -7.01
N LYS A 30 -3.97 10.40 -6.08
CA LYS A 30 -5.21 10.51 -5.31
C LYS A 30 -6.43 10.72 -6.20
N ASN A 31 -6.30 11.55 -7.23
CA ASN A 31 -7.40 11.91 -8.12
C ASN A 31 -7.59 10.94 -9.30
N SER A 32 -6.50 10.41 -9.88
CA SER A 32 -6.55 9.58 -11.09
C SER A 32 -6.31 8.09 -10.84
N GLY A 33 -5.84 7.72 -9.65
CA GLY A 33 -5.56 6.35 -9.26
C GLY A 33 -6.81 5.49 -9.23
N GLN A 34 -6.64 4.23 -9.63
CA GLN A 34 -7.71 3.24 -9.55
C GLN A 34 -7.98 2.87 -8.10
N GLU A 35 -9.26 2.74 -7.76
CA GLU A 35 -9.67 2.39 -6.41
C GLU A 35 -9.51 0.90 -6.17
N LEU A 36 -8.99 0.55 -5.00
CA LEU A 36 -8.86 -0.82 -4.54
C LEU A 36 -9.27 -0.89 -3.07
N ILE A 37 -10.30 -1.67 -2.78
CA ILE A 37 -10.84 -1.81 -1.43
C ILE A 37 -10.55 -3.22 -0.95
N LEU A 38 -9.72 -3.33 0.08
CA LEU A 38 -9.28 -4.60 0.67
C LEU A 38 -9.68 -4.64 2.15
N PRO A 39 -10.04 -5.80 2.70
CA PRO A 39 -10.25 -5.90 4.14
C PRO A 39 -8.92 -5.80 4.89
N VAL A 40 -9.00 -5.29 6.12
CA VAL A 40 -7.86 -5.20 7.03
C VAL A 40 -8.15 -5.97 8.33
N SER A 41 -7.10 -6.45 8.99
CA SER A 41 -7.21 -7.23 10.23
C SER A 41 -6.00 -7.07 11.14
N GLY A 42 -6.10 -7.59 12.37
CA GLY A 42 -5.01 -7.54 13.34
C GLY A 42 -4.62 -6.12 13.73
N TYR A 43 -5.60 -5.35 14.22
CA TYR A 43 -5.46 -3.96 14.63
C TYR A 43 -4.66 -3.85 15.92
N ASP A 44 -3.64 -2.99 15.90
CA ASP A 44 -2.92 -2.55 17.09
C ASP A 44 -3.19 -1.05 17.31
N PRO A 45 -4.03 -0.69 18.30
CA PRO A 45 -4.42 0.70 18.57
C PRO A 45 -3.32 1.50 19.29
N ARG A 46 -2.21 0.88 19.72
CA ARG A 46 -1.17 1.57 20.50
C ARG A 46 0.22 1.37 19.92
N ASP A 47 0.59 2.25 19.00
CA ASP A 47 2.00 2.48 18.68
C ASP A 47 2.65 3.38 19.75
N LEU A 48 3.10 2.77 20.86
CA LEU A 48 3.64 3.45 22.04
C LEU A 48 4.78 4.44 21.74
N LEU A 49 5.46 4.31 20.59
CA LEU A 49 6.60 5.15 20.20
C LEU A 49 6.27 6.16 19.09
N SER A 50 5.15 5.98 18.37
CA SER A 50 4.84 6.77 17.16
C SER A 50 3.57 7.62 17.30
N GLY A 51 2.89 7.56 18.46
CA GLY A 51 1.69 8.36 18.74
C GLY A 51 0.42 7.76 18.14
N HIS A 52 -0.43 8.60 17.53
CA HIS A 52 -1.78 8.22 17.09
C HIS A 52 -1.84 7.53 15.72
N TYR A 53 -1.01 6.50 15.52
CA TYR A 53 -1.09 5.65 14.32
C TYR A 53 -1.73 4.31 14.66
N LEU A 54 -2.74 3.96 13.88
CA LEU A 54 -3.30 2.62 13.86
C LEU A 54 -2.42 1.74 12.97
N ARG A 55 -1.99 0.60 13.48
CA ARG A 55 -1.33 -0.45 12.67
C ARG A 55 -2.33 -1.56 12.39
N TYR A 56 -2.32 -2.08 11.17
CA TYR A 56 -3.15 -3.21 10.75
C TYR A 56 -2.41 -4.09 9.74
N ASN A 57 -3.00 -5.21 9.39
CA ASN A 57 -2.55 -6.07 8.29
C ASN A 57 -3.57 -5.96 7.16
N ILE A 58 -3.08 -5.80 5.94
CA ILE A 58 -3.92 -5.79 4.74
C ILE A 58 -4.08 -7.23 4.27
N GLU A 59 -5.31 -7.64 4.02
CA GLU A 59 -5.62 -8.95 3.48
C GLU A 59 -5.79 -8.86 1.97
N TYR A 60 -4.75 -9.23 1.23
CA TYR A 60 -4.69 -9.11 -0.25
C TYR A 60 -5.55 -10.13 -1.01
N GLN A 61 -6.44 -10.85 -0.31
CA GLN A 61 -7.42 -11.77 -0.90
C GLN A 61 -6.82 -12.78 -1.88
N SER A 62 -5.64 -13.33 -1.57
CA SER A 62 -4.93 -14.27 -2.42
C SER A 62 -4.62 -15.57 -1.68
N TYR A 63 -4.77 -16.70 -2.36
CA TYR A 63 -4.59 -18.04 -1.78
C TYR A 63 -3.14 -18.36 -1.36
N SER A 64 -2.16 -17.78 -2.04
CA SER A 64 -0.73 -18.03 -1.79
C SER A 64 0.09 -16.76 -1.97
N LEU A 65 0.40 -16.10 -0.86
CA LEU A 65 1.28 -14.93 -0.83
C LEU A 65 2.63 -15.31 -0.23
N CYS A 66 3.71 -14.87 -0.88
CA CYS A 66 5.07 -15.08 -0.39
C CYS A 66 5.38 -16.55 -0.03
N GLN A 67 4.78 -17.49 -0.77
CA GLN A 67 5.08 -18.91 -0.71
C GLN A 67 5.90 -19.26 -1.95
N ALA A 68 7.04 -19.92 -1.76
CA ALA A 68 7.86 -20.40 -2.86
C ALA A 68 7.10 -21.48 -3.63
N ALA A 69 7.12 -21.43 -4.96
CA ALA A 69 6.55 -22.47 -5.81
C ALA A 69 7.16 -23.88 -5.56
N ASP A 70 8.40 -23.95 -5.07
CA ASP A 70 9.04 -25.19 -4.64
C ASP A 70 9.18 -25.21 -3.12
N GLY A 71 8.71 -26.28 -2.47
CA GLY A 71 8.60 -26.49 -1.01
C GLY A 71 9.88 -26.34 -0.17
N THR A 72 10.94 -25.76 -0.72
CA THR A 72 12.14 -25.31 -0.03
C THR A 72 11.85 -23.98 0.67
N LYS A 73 11.27 -24.07 1.89
CA LYS A 73 11.02 -22.95 2.83
C LYS A 73 12.25 -22.04 3.12
N GLN A 74 13.43 -22.41 2.61
CA GLN A 74 14.69 -21.71 2.76
C GLN A 74 14.92 -20.60 1.73
N GLN A 75 14.37 -20.68 0.51
CA GLN A 75 14.72 -19.71 -0.54
C GLN A 75 14.00 -18.36 -0.44
N LEU A 76 12.75 -18.27 0.04
CA LEU A 76 12.12 -16.95 0.31
C LEU A 76 12.55 -16.28 1.62
N ARG A 77 13.38 -16.94 2.44
CA ARG A 77 14.11 -16.25 3.52
C ARG A 77 15.36 -15.52 3.00
N LEU A 78 15.77 -15.80 1.76
CA LEU A 78 16.98 -15.31 1.10
C LEU A 78 16.70 -14.59 -0.23
N SER A 79 15.52 -14.74 -0.83
CA SER A 79 15.01 -13.88 -1.90
C SER A 79 15.06 -12.47 -1.36
N SER A 80 15.84 -11.65 -2.07
CA SER A 80 16.42 -10.45 -1.51
C SER A 80 15.32 -9.57 -0.92
N LYS A 81 15.61 -8.92 0.21
CA LYS A 81 14.68 -8.02 0.93
C LYS A 81 14.10 -6.90 0.03
N ASP A 82 14.64 -6.75 -1.18
CA ASP A 82 14.39 -5.70 -2.16
C ASP A 82 13.72 -6.21 -3.47
N GLU A 83 13.44 -7.51 -3.60
CA GLU A 83 12.70 -8.04 -4.76
C GLU A 83 11.23 -7.61 -4.70
N ALA A 84 10.80 -6.90 -5.75
CA ALA A 84 9.42 -6.44 -5.87
C ALA A 84 8.53 -7.57 -6.41
N HIS A 85 7.50 -7.92 -5.65
CA HIS A 85 6.45 -8.83 -6.08
C HIS A 85 5.14 -8.08 -6.30
N CYS A 86 4.24 -8.68 -7.06
CA CYS A 86 2.98 -8.06 -7.41
C CYS A 86 1.77 -8.93 -7.03
N VAL A 87 0.64 -8.30 -6.73
CA VAL A 87 -0.66 -8.97 -6.59
C VAL A 87 -1.62 -8.38 -7.62
N CYS A 88 -2.10 -9.21 -8.54
CA CYS A 88 -3.03 -8.86 -9.60
C CYS A 88 -4.49 -9.01 -9.18
N TYR A 89 -5.32 -8.11 -9.71
CA TYR A 89 -6.77 -8.12 -9.58
C TYR A 89 -7.45 -7.94 -10.95
N SER A 90 -8.55 -8.65 -11.16
CA SER A 90 -9.31 -8.64 -12.41
C SER A 90 -10.21 -7.41 -12.57
N HIS A 91 -10.43 -6.65 -11.50
CA HIS A 91 -11.20 -5.41 -11.49
C HIS A 91 -10.75 -4.47 -10.35
N PRO A 92 -10.98 -3.14 -10.49
CA PRO A 92 -10.88 -2.21 -9.37
C PRO A 92 -12.10 -2.31 -8.42
N GLY A 93 -12.04 -1.63 -7.29
CA GLY A 93 -13.10 -1.58 -6.27
C GLY A 93 -12.90 -2.61 -5.15
N LYS A 94 -14.00 -3.07 -4.56
CA LYS A 94 -14.00 -4.06 -3.47
C LYS A 94 -13.64 -5.43 -3.99
N ILE A 95 -12.58 -6.02 -3.46
CA ILE A 95 -12.12 -7.35 -3.85
C ILE A 95 -12.65 -8.40 -2.88
N GLU A 96 -13.20 -9.47 -3.44
CA GLU A 96 -13.65 -10.65 -2.71
C GLU A 96 -12.51 -11.65 -2.46
N GLU A 97 -12.72 -12.53 -1.49
CA GLU A 97 -11.74 -13.53 -1.08
C GLU A 97 -11.33 -14.45 -2.23
N GLY A 98 -10.01 -14.59 -2.41
CA GLY A 98 -9.43 -15.47 -3.43
C GLY A 98 -9.26 -14.86 -4.81
N ASN A 99 -9.72 -13.63 -5.06
CA ASN A 99 -9.60 -12.98 -6.37
C ASN A 99 -8.21 -12.36 -6.66
N GLY A 100 -7.35 -12.24 -5.64
CA GLY A 100 -5.98 -11.77 -5.78
C GLY A 100 -5.06 -12.87 -6.32
N THR A 101 -4.33 -12.59 -7.40
CA THR A 101 -3.33 -13.52 -7.96
C THR A 101 -1.93 -13.01 -7.70
N PHE A 102 -1.10 -13.81 -7.01
CA PHE A 102 0.28 -13.45 -6.71
C PHE A 102 1.20 -13.68 -7.93
N ALA A 103 2.03 -12.69 -8.22
CA ALA A 103 3.03 -12.71 -9.28
C ALA A 103 4.42 -12.42 -8.69
N GLU A 104 5.28 -13.43 -8.72
CA GLU A 104 6.68 -13.29 -8.32
C GLU A 104 7.43 -12.35 -9.28
N ASN A 105 8.35 -11.54 -8.73
CA ASN A 105 9.16 -10.57 -9.46
C ASN A 105 8.38 -9.62 -10.39
N CYS A 106 7.09 -9.42 -10.11
CA CYS A 106 6.19 -8.66 -10.98
C CYS A 106 6.32 -9.10 -12.46
N ASN A 107 6.37 -10.42 -12.71
CA ASN A 107 6.58 -10.97 -14.05
C ASN A 107 5.61 -10.34 -15.05
N GLU A 108 6.17 -9.63 -16.04
CA GLU A 108 5.42 -8.86 -17.02
C GLU A 108 4.43 -9.70 -17.82
N GLU A 109 4.72 -10.98 -18.10
CA GLU A 109 3.81 -11.84 -18.84
C GLU A 109 2.47 -12.04 -18.10
N LYS A 110 2.52 -12.14 -16.76
CA LYS A 110 1.31 -12.25 -15.93
C LYS A 110 0.59 -10.91 -15.75
N LEU A 111 1.34 -9.79 -15.79
CA LEU A 111 0.79 -8.44 -15.66
C LEU A 111 0.17 -7.92 -16.97
N GLN A 112 0.70 -8.33 -18.12
CA GLN A 112 0.26 -7.86 -19.44
C GLN A 112 -1.08 -8.46 -19.87
N ASP A 113 -1.54 -9.53 -19.24
CA ASP A 113 -2.89 -10.05 -19.45
C ASP A 113 -3.94 -9.13 -18.82
N ARG A 114 -4.27 -8.04 -19.52
CA ARG A 114 -5.25 -7.04 -19.09
C ARG A 114 -6.67 -7.60 -18.92
N LYS A 115 -6.97 -8.80 -19.40
CA LYS A 115 -8.27 -9.44 -19.13
C LYS A 115 -8.36 -9.90 -17.68
N ASN A 116 -7.23 -10.39 -17.14
CA ASN A 116 -7.16 -11.03 -15.83
C ASN A 116 -6.44 -10.17 -14.77
N CYS A 117 -5.58 -9.23 -15.18
CA CYS A 117 -4.88 -8.29 -14.32
C CYS A 117 -5.15 -6.85 -14.82
N LYS A 118 -6.29 -6.28 -14.43
CA LYS A 118 -6.63 -4.88 -14.75
C LYS A 118 -5.92 -3.89 -13.85
N LEU A 119 -5.63 -4.33 -12.63
CA LEU A 119 -5.01 -3.57 -11.58
C LEU A 119 -4.06 -4.49 -10.82
N TYR A 120 -2.90 -3.98 -10.40
CA TYR A 120 -1.99 -4.74 -9.55
C TYR A 120 -1.40 -3.87 -8.44
N LEU A 121 -1.06 -4.50 -7.33
CA LEU A 121 -0.31 -3.90 -6.23
C LEU A 121 1.13 -4.38 -6.27
N ARG A 122 2.07 -3.46 -6.16
CA ARG A 122 3.50 -3.74 -6.04
C ARG A 122 3.93 -3.66 -4.58
N GLY A 123 4.68 -4.64 -4.12
CA GLY A 123 5.15 -4.73 -2.74
C GLY A 123 6.34 -5.65 -2.60
N THR A 124 6.71 -5.96 -1.36
CA THR A 124 7.83 -6.84 -1.02
C THR A 124 7.38 -7.92 -0.06
N CYS A 125 8.04 -9.08 -0.09
CA CYS A 125 7.80 -10.15 0.87
C CYS A 125 8.75 -10.00 2.06
N GLN A 126 8.22 -9.65 3.23
CA GLN A 126 8.99 -9.49 4.46
C GLN A 126 8.47 -10.48 5.52
N TYR A 127 9.35 -11.37 5.99
CA TYR A 127 9.02 -12.41 6.97
C TYR A 127 7.79 -13.26 6.58
N GLY A 128 7.67 -13.61 5.30
CA GLY A 128 6.54 -14.39 4.77
C GLY A 128 5.23 -13.60 4.67
N ARG A 129 5.26 -12.27 4.78
CA ARG A 129 4.10 -11.39 4.57
C ARG A 129 4.36 -10.44 3.42
N PHE A 130 3.39 -10.30 2.54
CA PHE A 130 3.43 -9.28 1.50
C PHE A 130 3.15 -7.91 2.13
N ARG A 131 4.01 -6.92 1.86
CA ARG A 131 3.95 -5.57 2.42
C ARG A 131 4.02 -4.54 1.30
N ILE A 132 3.17 -3.53 1.36
CA ILE A 132 3.13 -2.42 0.41
C ILE A 132 3.51 -1.07 1.05
N GLY A 133 3.61 -1.01 2.38
CA GLY A 133 3.98 0.20 3.13
C GLY A 133 2.78 1.04 3.60
N ASN A 134 1.56 0.62 3.30
CA ASN A 134 0.31 1.28 3.66
C ASN A 134 -0.34 0.73 4.93
N GLU A 135 0.36 -0.10 5.72
CA GLU A 135 -0.17 -0.80 6.88
C GLU A 135 -0.30 0.06 8.15
N ARG A 136 -0.26 1.38 7.99
CA ARG A 136 -0.37 2.38 9.05
C ARG A 136 -1.31 3.49 8.62
N PHE A 137 -2.18 3.92 9.51
CA PHE A 137 -3.10 5.03 9.27
C PHE A 137 -3.08 6.00 10.45
N TYR A 138 -2.95 7.29 10.16
CA TYR A 138 -2.97 8.32 11.19
C TYR A 138 -4.40 8.56 11.66
N VAL A 139 -4.58 8.59 12.97
CA VAL A 139 -5.86 8.83 13.62
C VAL A 139 -5.74 10.07 14.49
N ASN A 140 -6.70 10.99 14.40
CA ASN A 140 -6.71 12.12 15.32
C ASN A 140 -7.03 11.65 16.75
N GLU A 141 -6.31 12.18 17.74
CA GLU A 141 -6.47 11.85 19.17
C GLU A 141 -7.93 11.94 19.65
N THR A 142 -8.63 13.01 19.26
CA THR A 142 -10.01 13.28 19.70
C THR A 142 -10.99 12.18 19.29
N LYS A 143 -10.70 11.46 18.19
CA LYS A 143 -11.57 10.40 17.66
C LYS A 143 -11.01 8.99 17.89
N ALA A 144 -9.79 8.88 18.44
CA ALA A 144 -9.08 7.61 18.57
C ALA A 144 -9.84 6.59 19.44
N LEU A 145 -10.47 7.03 20.53
CA LEU A 145 -11.20 6.14 21.44
C LEU A 145 -12.49 5.58 20.83
N GLU A 146 -13.18 6.37 20.01
CA GLU A 146 -14.36 5.91 19.26
C GLU A 146 -13.95 4.84 18.23
N TYR A 147 -12.89 5.11 17.47
CA TYR A 147 -12.42 4.19 16.46
C TYR A 147 -11.85 2.90 17.05
N GLU A 148 -11.16 2.95 18.19
CA GLU A 148 -10.70 1.73 18.86
C GLU A 148 -11.86 0.80 19.21
N LYS A 149 -13.00 1.36 19.66
CA LYS A 149 -14.21 0.56 19.93
C LYS A 149 -14.78 -0.03 18.66
N ARG A 150 -14.98 0.79 17.62
CA ARG A 150 -15.52 0.33 16.33
C ARG A 150 -14.64 -0.74 15.68
N LEU A 151 -13.31 -0.61 15.71
CA LEU A 151 -12.37 -1.60 15.17
C LEU A 151 -12.46 -2.98 15.83
N ARG A 152 -12.91 -3.04 17.09
CA ARG A 152 -13.08 -4.31 17.82
C ARG A 152 -14.38 -5.03 17.44
N GLU A 153 -15.39 -4.28 17.00
CA GLU A 153 -16.75 -4.78 16.78
C GLU A 153 -17.07 -4.95 15.30
N GLU A 154 -16.50 -4.10 14.45
CA GLU A 154 -16.81 -4.01 13.03
C GLU A 154 -15.65 -4.50 12.15
N LYS A 155 -16.00 -4.99 10.96
CA LYS A 155 -15.02 -5.25 9.90
C LYS A 155 -14.68 -3.93 9.21
N VAL A 156 -13.39 -3.73 8.94
CA VAL A 156 -12.91 -2.51 8.30
C VAL A 156 -12.18 -2.87 7.02
N HIS A 157 -12.34 -2.00 6.04
CA HIS A 157 -11.67 -2.09 4.76
C HIS A 157 -10.76 -0.88 4.59
N ILE A 158 -9.66 -1.04 3.88
CA ILE A 158 -8.82 0.06 3.42
C ILE A 158 -9.18 0.40 1.98
N ARG A 159 -9.39 1.68 1.70
CA ARG A 159 -9.45 2.21 0.34
C ARG A 159 -8.06 2.69 -0.06
N LEU A 160 -7.53 2.08 -1.09
CA LEU A 160 -6.28 2.44 -1.73
C LEU A 160 -6.56 3.12 -3.07
N LYS A 161 -5.75 4.12 -3.40
CA LYS A 161 -5.61 4.65 -4.77
C LYS A 161 -4.30 4.13 -5.33
N VAL A 162 -4.39 3.42 -6.44
CA VAL A 162 -3.26 2.72 -7.04
C VAL A 162 -2.92 3.33 -8.40
N ASP A 163 -1.64 3.61 -8.61
CA ASP A 163 -1.13 4.13 -9.88
C ASP A 163 -0.89 3.01 -10.91
N SER A 164 -0.55 3.40 -12.14
CA SER A 164 -0.25 2.45 -13.21
C SER A 164 1.00 1.61 -12.97
N GLY A 165 1.88 2.02 -12.04
CA GLY A 165 3.07 1.28 -11.62
C GLY A 165 2.81 0.30 -10.47
N GLY A 166 1.58 0.23 -9.97
CA GLY A 166 1.16 -0.59 -8.85
C GLY A 166 1.53 -0.02 -7.47
N LYS A 167 1.97 1.25 -7.39
CA LYS A 167 2.19 1.94 -6.12
C LYS A 167 0.84 2.38 -5.58
N ALA A 168 0.59 2.09 -4.30
CA ALA A 168 -0.64 2.46 -3.62
C ALA A 168 -0.42 3.61 -2.63
N ILE A 169 -1.41 4.47 -2.53
CA ILE A 169 -1.57 5.42 -1.42
C ILE A 169 -2.85 5.10 -0.67
N THR A 170 -2.83 5.30 0.65
CA THR A 170 -4.03 5.13 1.48
C THR A 170 -4.91 6.35 1.32
N ASP A 171 -6.14 6.14 0.86
CA ASP A 171 -7.13 7.21 0.75
C ASP A 171 -7.95 7.33 2.05
N SER A 172 -8.54 6.22 2.50
CA SER A 172 -9.39 6.17 3.68
C SER A 172 -9.52 4.75 4.25
N LEU A 173 -10.00 4.63 5.48
CA LEU A 173 -10.53 3.38 6.02
C LEU A 173 -12.07 3.43 5.95
N ILE A 174 -12.70 2.38 5.45
CA ILE A 174 -14.14 2.28 5.23
C ILE A 174 -14.72 1.23 6.18
N TRP A 175 -15.82 1.60 6.84
CA TRP A 175 -16.61 0.72 7.70
C TRP A 175 -17.71 -0.01 6.89
N GLU A 176 -18.33 -1.04 7.46
CA GLU A 176 -19.42 -1.78 6.79
C GLU A 176 -20.65 -0.90 6.47
N ASP A 177 -20.89 0.15 7.27
CA ASP A 177 -21.97 1.12 7.05
C ASP A 177 -21.69 2.10 5.90
N GLY A 178 -20.52 2.00 5.25
CA GLY A 178 -20.08 2.87 4.15
C GLY A 178 -19.51 4.21 4.62
N SER A 179 -19.47 4.49 5.93
CA SER A 179 -18.76 5.66 6.46
C SER A 179 -17.25 5.47 6.27
N SER A 180 -16.55 6.57 6.04
CA SER A 180 -15.10 6.58 5.82
C SER A 180 -14.38 7.49 6.80
N LEU A 181 -13.14 7.11 7.11
CA LEU A 181 -12.15 7.84 7.88
C LEU A 181 -11.32 8.80 7.04
#